data_AF-A0A7S2X6P2-F1
#
_entry.id   AF-A0A7S2X6P2-F1
#
_cell.length_a   1.000
_cell.length_b   1.000
_cell.length_c   1.000
_cell.angle_alpha   90.00
_cell.angle_beta   90.00
_cell.angle_gamma   90.00
#
_symmetry.space_group_name_H-M   'P 1'
#
loop_
_entity.id
_entity.type
_entity.pdbx_description
1 polymer ?
#
loop_
_entity_poly.entity_id
_entity_poly.type
_entity_poly.pdbx_seq_one_letter_code
_entity_poly.pdbx_strand_id
1 'polypeptide(L)'
;EQSSIQVLQRQILTNRYKRLPRGYSQDMCQLVDDLLQVSAKKRPTVGEVLQRPFIQATLNKYVGGLSNNMTYLQVENARKLGGELGITPVADGKVGDGG
;
A
#
# COMPACT_ATOMS: atom_id res chain seq x y z
N GLU A 1 6.93 30.91 25.35
CA GLU A 1 5.72 30.20 24.87
C GLU A 1 6.12 29.14 23.86
N GLN A 2 5.44 27.99 23.81
CA GLN A 2 5.68 26.98 22.75
C GLN A 2 4.91 27.40 21.49
N SER A 3 5.56 27.36 20.34
CA SER A 3 4.88 27.65 19.07
C SER A 3 3.89 26.52 18.71
N SER A 4 2.85 26.85 17.95
CA SER A 4 1.86 25.88 17.46
C SER A 4 2.49 24.70 16.71
N ILE A 5 3.57 24.94 15.96
CA ILE A 5 4.34 23.90 15.26
C ILE A 5 5.00 22.94 16.25
N GLN A 6 5.61 23.45 17.32
CA GLN A 6 6.24 22.61 18.34
C GLN A 6 5.23 21.71 19.05
N VAL A 7 4.01 22.22 19.29
CA VAL A 7 2.90 21.43 19.86
C VAL A 7 2.49 20.30 18.90
N LEU A 8 2.31 20.61 17.61
CA LEU A 8 1.94 19.60 16.61
C LEU A 8 3.02 18.54 16.44
N GLN A 9 4.29 18.94 16.35
CA GLN A 9 5.42 18.02 16.25
C GLN A 9 5.43 17.04 17.43
N ARG A 10 5.21 17.54 18.66
CA ARG A 10 5.12 16.68 19.85
C ARG A 10 3.95 15.70 19.75
N GLN A 11 2.78 16.15 19.29
CA GLN A 11 1.61 15.26 19.15
C GLN A 11 1.88 14.13 18.16
N ILE A 12 2.50 14.43 17.02
CA ILE A 12 2.87 13.43 16.01
C ILE A 12 3.90 12.44 16.59
N LEU A 13 4.96 12.93 17.22
CA LEU A 13 6.03 12.09 17.77
C LEU A 13 5.56 11.21 18.94
N THR A 14 4.50 11.60 19.64
CA THR A 14 3.94 10.86 20.78
C THR A 14 2.67 10.08 20.42
N ASN A 15 2.28 10.07 19.14
CA ASN A 15 1.05 9.46 18.64
C ASN A 15 -0.19 9.86 19.45
N ARG A 16 -0.28 11.14 19.82
CA ARG A 16 -1.45 11.68 20.50
C ARG A 16 -2.45 12.21 19.48
N TYR A 17 -3.44 11.39 19.18
CA TYR A 17 -4.60 11.77 18.39
C TYR A 17 -5.88 11.35 19.10
N LYS A 18 -6.98 12.02 18.76
CA LYS A 18 -8.31 11.63 19.23
C LYS A 18 -8.72 10.36 18.49
N ARG A 19 -9.07 9.30 19.22
CA ARG A 19 -9.58 8.06 18.63
C ARG A 19 -10.82 8.33 17.77
N LEU A 20 -11.03 7.46 16.78
CA LEU A 20 -12.21 7.51 15.94
C LEU A 20 -13.51 7.44 16.77
N PRO A 21 -14.59 8.14 16.33
CA PRO A 21 -15.90 8.04 16.96
C PRO A 21 -16.44 6.60 17.00
N ARG A 22 -17.32 6.31 17.96
CA ARG A 22 -17.94 4.98 18.15
C ARG A 22 -18.83 4.50 16.99
N GLY A 23 -19.11 5.35 16.01
CA GLY A 23 -19.90 4.98 14.82
C GLY A 23 -19.11 4.18 13.77
N TYR A 24 -17.79 4.08 13.91
CA TYR A 24 -16.96 3.27 13.02
C TYR A 24 -16.86 1.82 13.52
N SER A 25 -16.68 0.90 12.57
CA SER A 25 -16.40 -0.50 12.92
C SER A 25 -15.07 -0.62 13.66
N GLN A 26 -14.96 -1.67 14.47
CA GLN A 26 -13.72 -2.01 15.15
C GLN A 26 -12.57 -2.21 14.17
N ASP A 27 -12.82 -2.84 13.01
CA ASP A 27 -11.82 -3.05 11.96
C ASP A 27 -11.26 -1.73 11.40
N MET A 28 -12.11 -0.72 11.24
CA MET A 28 -11.68 0.61 10.79
C MET A 28 -10.86 1.32 11.88
N CYS A 29 -11.29 1.22 13.14
CA CYS A 29 -10.53 1.76 14.26
C CYS A 29 -9.14 1.12 14.35
N GLN A 30 -9.07 -0.21 14.26
CA GLN A 30 -7.81 -0.94 14.29
C GLN A 30 -6.90 -0.59 13.10
N LEU A 31 -7.46 -0.44 11.89
CA LEU A 31 -6.67 0.00 10.74
C LEU A 31 -6.03 1.37 10.96
N VAL A 32 -6.77 2.33 11.52
CA VAL A 32 -6.21 3.66 11.82
C VAL A 32 -5.13 3.56 12.90
N ASP A 33 -5.35 2.78 13.95
CA ASP A 33 -4.36 2.55 15.01
C ASP A 33 -3.07 1.92 14.46
N ASP A 34 -3.17 0.99 13.51
CA ASP A 34 -2.04 0.33 12.87
C ASP A 34 -1.26 1.28 11.93
N LEU A 35 -1.96 2.15 11.20
CA LEU A 35 -1.34 3.13 10.29
C LEU A 35 -0.63 4.27 11.04
N LEU A 36 -1.17 4.68 12.18
CA LEU A 36 -0.63 5.79 12.99
C LEU A 36 0.44 5.34 13.99
N GLN A 37 1.02 4.14 13.83
CA GLN A 37 2.13 3.70 14.68
C GLN A 37 3.33 4.67 14.61
N VAL A 38 3.89 5.01 15.79
CA VAL A 38 5.10 5.86 15.90
C VAL A 38 6.26 5.23 15.13
N SER A 39 6.45 3.93 15.34
CA SER A 39 7.49 3.16 14.65
C SER A 39 7.05 2.85 13.22
N ALA A 40 7.80 3.35 12.24
CA ALA A 40 7.54 3.06 10.83
C ALA A 40 7.54 1.55 10.51
N LYS A 41 8.38 0.76 11.20
CA LYS A 41 8.48 -0.70 11.03
C LYS A 41 7.25 -1.46 11.52
N LYS A 42 6.41 -0.83 12.36
CA LYS A 42 5.17 -1.44 12.87
C LYS A 42 3.95 -1.05 12.04
N ARG A 43 4.09 -0.11 11.11
CA ARG A 43 3.00 0.26 10.20
C ARG A 43 2.82 -0.85 9.18
N PRO A 44 1.59 -1.22 8.84
CA PRO A 44 1.34 -2.16 7.78
C PRO A 44 1.78 -1.55 6.45
N THR A 45 2.30 -2.40 5.57
CA THR A 45 2.50 -2.08 4.16
C THR A 45 1.16 -1.95 3.45
N VAL A 46 1.17 -1.33 2.27
CA VAL A 46 -0.04 -1.24 1.43
C VAL A 46 -0.59 -2.62 1.09
N GLY A 47 0.28 -3.61 0.82
CA GLY A 47 -0.14 -4.98 0.54
C GLY A 47 -0.92 -5.60 1.71
N GLU A 48 -0.41 -5.45 2.93
CA GLU A 48 -1.07 -5.95 4.15
C GLU A 48 -2.40 -5.22 4.42
N VAL A 49 -2.50 -3.92 4.11
CA VAL A 49 -3.77 -3.18 4.19
C VAL A 49 -4.80 -3.74 3.20
N LEU A 50 -4.40 -3.96 1.95
CA LEU A 50 -5.28 -4.46 0.89
C LEU A 50 -5.74 -5.91 1.13
N GLN A 51 -5.00 -6.69 1.92
CA GLN A 51 -5.37 -8.05 2.30
C GLN A 51 -6.42 -8.13 3.42
N ARG A 52 -6.80 -7.00 4.05
CA ARG A 52 -7.80 -7.01 5.13
C ARG A 52 -9.18 -7.39 4.60
N PRO A 53 -9.95 -8.26 5.28
CA PRO A 53 -11.21 -8.79 4.77
C PRO A 53 -12.23 -7.71 4.34
N PHE A 54 -12.45 -6.68 5.16
CA PHE A 54 -13.41 -5.61 4.86
C PHE A 54 -12.99 -4.73 3.68
N ILE A 55 -11.67 -4.62 3.43
CA ILE A 55 -11.11 -3.93 2.27
C ILE A 55 -11.27 -4.81 1.04
N GLN A 56 -10.90 -6.10 1.12
CA GLN A 56 -11.09 -7.05 0.03
C GLN A 56 -12.55 -7.17 -0.41
N ALA A 57 -13.50 -7.22 0.54
CA ALA A 57 -14.93 -7.24 0.21
C ALA A 57 -15.34 -6.03 -0.63
N THR A 58 -14.81 -4.85 -0.30
CA THR A 58 -15.05 -3.61 -1.05
C THR A 58 -14.36 -3.66 -2.42
N LEU A 59 -13.10 -4.08 -2.48
CA LEU A 59 -12.35 -4.20 -3.73
C LEU A 59 -12.99 -5.21 -4.70
N ASN A 60 -13.45 -6.35 -4.20
CA ASN A 60 -14.15 -7.34 -5.01
C ASN A 60 -15.43 -6.77 -5.63
N LYS A 61 -16.13 -5.90 -4.89
CA LYS A 61 -17.33 -5.22 -5.38
C LYS A 61 -17.04 -4.18 -6.47
N TYR A 62 -15.97 -3.39 -6.33
CA TYR A 62 -15.75 -2.22 -7.20
C TYR A 62 -14.66 -2.42 -8.27
N VAL A 63 -13.75 -3.36 -8.08
CA VAL A 63 -12.58 -3.59 -8.95
C VAL A 63 -12.71 -4.94 -9.69
N GLY A 64 -13.84 -5.64 -9.57
CA GLY A 64 -14.10 -6.88 -10.31
C GLY A 64 -13.28 -8.06 -9.81
N GLY A 65 -13.05 -8.12 -8.50
CA GLY A 65 -12.18 -9.12 -7.88
C GLY A 65 -10.73 -8.89 -8.24
N LEU A 66 -9.91 -8.47 -7.27
CA LEU A 66 -8.47 -8.72 -7.34
C LEU A 66 -8.24 -10.22 -7.09
N SER A 67 -8.88 -11.09 -7.88
CA SER A 67 -8.34 -12.41 -8.12
C SER A 67 -7.04 -12.15 -8.85
N ASN A 68 -5.96 -12.47 -8.14
CA ASN A 68 -4.56 -12.40 -8.55
C ASN A 68 -3.88 -11.10 -8.08
N ASN A 69 -2.78 -11.29 -7.37
CA ASN A 69 -1.83 -10.31 -6.83
C ASN A 69 -1.20 -9.33 -7.84
N MET A 70 -1.92 -8.80 -8.83
CA MET A 70 -1.31 -8.14 -9.99
C MET A 70 -1.92 -6.78 -10.27
N THR A 71 -1.38 -5.71 -9.65
CA THR A 71 -1.21 -4.45 -10.40
C THR A 71 -0.22 -3.44 -9.81
N TYR A 72 0.17 -3.52 -8.52
CA TYR A 72 1.27 -2.66 -8.02
C TYR A 72 2.66 -3.25 -8.34
N LEU A 73 2.82 -4.58 -8.26
CA LEU A 73 4.10 -5.26 -8.53
C LEU A 73 4.42 -5.43 -10.02
N GLN A 74 3.43 -5.45 -10.91
CA GLN A 74 3.69 -5.58 -12.36
C GLN A 74 4.17 -4.26 -12.98
N VAL A 75 3.66 -3.12 -12.52
CA VAL A 75 4.05 -1.79 -13.03
C VAL A 75 5.48 -1.43 -12.64
N GLU A 76 5.92 -1.81 -11.43
CA GLU A 76 7.25 -1.46 -10.94
C GLU A 76 8.35 -2.38 -11.51
N ASN A 77 8.04 -3.67 -11.75
CA ASN A 77 8.94 -4.59 -12.43
C ASN A 77 9.08 -4.29 -13.95
N ALA A 78 8.02 -3.82 -14.61
CA ALA A 78 8.07 -3.38 -16.00
C ALA A 78 8.94 -2.11 -16.20
N ARG A 79 9.01 -1.22 -15.20
CA ARG A 79 9.82 0.01 -15.26
C ARG A 79 11.31 -0.23 -15.06
N LYS A 80 11.70 -1.24 -14.27
CA LYS A 80 13.13 -1.57 -14.05
C LYS A 80 13.78 -2.28 -15.24
N LEU A 81 13.09 -3.24 -15.86
CA LEU A 81 13.62 -3.97 -17.02
C LEU A 81 13.71 -3.12 -18.31
N GLY A 82 12.80 -2.15 -18.51
CA GLY A 82 12.88 -1.23 -19.65
C GLY A 82 13.97 -0.15 -19.53
N GLY A 83 14.35 0.20 -18.29
CA GLY A 83 15.38 1.20 -18.01
C GLY A 83 16.82 0.69 -18.18
N GLU A 84 17.08 -0.57 -17.85
CA GLU A 84 18.43 -1.15 -17.94
C GLU A 84 18.77 -1.70 -19.33
N LEU A 85 17.76 -2.10 -20.12
CA LEU A 85 17.96 -2.67 -21.46
C LEU A 85 17.62 -1.70 -22.61
N GLY A 86 17.09 -0.51 -22.30
CA GLY A 86 16.75 0.50 -23.31
C GLY A 86 15.64 0.08 -24.28
N ILE A 87 14.81 -0.90 -23.90
CA ILE A 87 13.77 -1.49 -24.77
C ILE A 87 12.38 -1.08 -24.26
N THR A 88 11.59 -0.41 -25.11
CA THR A 88 10.12 -0.29 -24.95
C THR A 88 9.45 -1.58 -25.45
N PRO A 89 8.43 -2.13 -24.75
CA PRO A 89 7.99 -3.51 -24.96
C PRO A 89 7.20 -3.72 -26.27
N VAL A 90 7.71 -4.59 -27.17
CA VAL A 90 6.97 -5.15 -28.34
C VAL A 90 7.42 -6.60 -28.71
N ALA A 91 6.44 -7.52 -28.65
CA ALA A 91 6.13 -8.78 -29.38
C ALA A 91 7.06 -10.05 -29.41
N ASP A 92 6.45 -11.18 -29.01
CA ASP A 92 6.91 -12.59 -28.97
C ASP A 92 7.53 -13.21 -30.26
N GLY A 93 8.76 -13.75 -30.13
CA GLY A 93 9.02 -15.21 -30.05
C GLY A 93 9.18 -16.09 -31.32
N LYS A 94 10.39 -16.67 -31.49
CA LYS A 94 10.78 -18.09 -31.85
C LYS A 94 11.93 -18.19 -32.91
N VAL A 95 12.81 -19.19 -33.03
CA VAL A 95 13.61 -20.18 -32.22
C VAL A 95 14.29 -21.14 -33.23
N GLY A 96 15.53 -21.61 -32.95
CA GLY A 96 16.11 -22.91 -33.41
C GLY A 96 17.19 -22.82 -34.51
N ASP A 97 18.11 -23.77 -34.74
CA ASP A 97 18.71 -24.93 -34.05
C ASP A 97 19.87 -25.40 -34.99
N GLY A 98 20.99 -25.92 -34.44
CA GLY A 98 21.89 -26.93 -35.05
C GLY A 98 22.68 -26.67 -36.36
N GLY A 99 23.99 -26.97 -36.32
CA GLY A 99 24.84 -27.17 -37.51
C GLY A 99 26.33 -26.94 -37.25
#